data_AF-A0A537FQT7-F1
#
_entry.id   AF-A0A537FQT7-F1
#
_cell.length_a   1.000
_cell.length_b   1.000
_cell.length_c   1.000
_cell.angle_alpha   90.00
_cell.angle_beta   90.00
_cell.angle_gamma   90.00
#
_symmetry.space_group_name_H-M   'P 1'
#
loop_
_entity.id
_entity.type
_entity.pdbx_description
1 polymer ?
#
loop_
_entity_poly.entity_id
_entity_poly.type
_entity_poly.pdbx_seq_one_letter_code
_entity_poly.pdbx_strand_id
1 'polypeptide(L)'
;MSEEEIFRILTTTEVNIQILRICETPRSAREIARGLGEVYPGHKEKGFPPDKLGEHLANLERLGAVKFNGEKWAASDVGVKMVKKYFG
;
A
#
# COMPACT_ATOMS: atom_id res chain seq x y z
N MET A 1 13.18 -11.12 10.52
CA MET A 1 12.90 -11.11 9.08
C MET A 1 13.84 -10.09 8.45
N SER A 2 14.60 -10.50 7.44
CA SER A 2 15.53 -9.65 6.72
C SER A 2 14.79 -8.67 5.79
N GLU A 3 15.47 -7.62 5.37
CA GLU A 3 14.94 -6.63 4.43
C GLU A 3 14.56 -7.25 3.07
N GLU A 4 15.31 -8.24 2.59
CA GLU A 4 15.01 -8.94 1.34
C GLU A 4 13.80 -9.88 1.42
N GLU A 5 13.56 -10.46 2.59
CA GLU A 5 12.34 -11.24 2.84
C GLU A 5 11.11 -10.32 2.88
N ILE A 6 11.22 -9.17 3.55
CA ILE A 6 10.18 -8.13 3.56
C ILE A 6 9.88 -7.68 2.13
N PHE A 7 10.91 -7.33 1.35
CA PHE A 7 10.74 -6.89 -0.04
C PHE A 7 10.01 -7.95 -0.87
N ARG A 8 10.45 -9.21 -0.83
CA ARG A 8 9.80 -10.31 -1.57
C ARG A 8 8.34 -10.49 -1.21
N ILE A 9 7.99 -10.43 0.08
CA ILE A 9 6.62 -10.54 0.56
C ILE A 9 5.79 -9.34 0.07
N LEU A 10 6.33 -8.13 0.20
CA LEU A 10 5.64 -6.91 -0.20
C LEU A 10 5.40 -6.87 -1.71
N THR A 11 6.35 -7.30 -2.52
CA THR A 11 6.22 -7.33 -3.99
C THR A 11 5.53 -8.58 -4.52
N THR A 12 5.02 -9.47 -3.65
CA THR A 12 4.26 -10.65 -4.09
C THR A 12 2.98 -10.24 -4.83
N THR A 13 2.42 -9.07 -4.50
CA THR A 13 1.34 -8.46 -5.27
C THR A 13 1.73 -7.02 -5.62
N GLU A 14 1.48 -6.62 -6.86
CA GLU A 14 1.71 -5.23 -7.27
C GLU A 14 0.83 -4.25 -6.49
N VAL A 15 -0.36 -4.67 -6.06
CA VAL A 15 -1.27 -3.84 -5.26
C VAL A 15 -0.60 -3.35 -3.97
N ASN A 16 0.16 -4.18 -3.29
CA ASN A 16 0.88 -3.79 -2.07
C ASN A 16 1.84 -2.63 -2.33
N ILE A 17 2.64 -2.69 -3.40
CA ILE A 17 3.62 -1.64 -3.68
C ILE A 17 2.94 -0.34 -4.14
N GLN A 18 1.82 -0.45 -4.87
CA GLN A 18 1.02 0.71 -5.26
C GLN A 18 0.38 1.37 -4.03
N ILE A 19 -0.13 0.59 -3.07
CA ILE A 19 -0.63 1.13 -1.78
C ILE A 19 0.49 1.88 -1.06
N LEU A 20 1.69 1.31 -0.95
CA LEU A 20 2.82 1.97 -0.32
C LEU A 20 3.17 3.29 -1.00
N ARG A 21 3.20 3.31 -2.33
CA ARG A 21 3.44 4.52 -3.13
C ARG A 21 2.38 5.60 -2.87
N ILE A 22 1.10 5.22 -2.84
CA ILE A 22 0.00 6.15 -2.54
C ILE A 22 0.11 6.70 -1.11
N CYS A 23 0.56 5.87 -0.17
CA CYS A 23 0.73 6.21 1.23
C CYS A 23 2.05 6.93 1.56
N GLU A 24 2.93 7.22 0.58
CA GLU A 24 4.09 8.11 0.80
C GLU A 24 3.67 9.48 1.35
N THR A 25 2.45 9.90 1.00
CA THR A 25 1.72 10.96 1.71
C THR A 25 0.60 10.31 2.54
N PRO A 26 0.32 10.74 3.78
CA PRO A 26 -0.77 10.18 4.56
C PRO A 26 -2.13 10.26 3.85
N ARG A 27 -2.82 9.12 3.69
CA ARG A 27 -4.12 9.01 3.01
C ARG A 27 -5.15 8.25 3.82
N SER A 28 -6.42 8.65 3.72
CA SER A 28 -7.56 7.85 4.19
C SER A 28 -7.74 6.61 3.31
N ALA A 29 -8.42 5.57 3.85
CA ALA A 29 -8.75 4.38 3.06
C ALA A 29 -9.52 4.71 1.77
N ARG A 30 -10.39 5.72 1.81
CA ARG A 30 -11.14 6.19 0.64
C ARG A 30 -10.24 6.81 -0.43
N GLU A 31 -9.24 7.59 -0.04
CA GLU A 31 -8.27 8.15 -0.97
C GLU A 31 -7.38 7.06 -1.58
N ILE A 32 -7.00 6.05 -0.79
CA ILE A 32 -6.20 4.91 -1.28
C ILE A 32 -7.00 4.10 -2.31
N ALA A 33 -8.25 3.77 -2.00
CA ALA A 33 -9.13 3.07 -2.94
C ALA A 33 -9.30 3.84 -4.27
N ARG A 34 -9.37 5.17 -4.20
CA ARG A 34 -9.43 6.03 -5.40
C ARG A 34 -8.13 6.00 -6.18
N GLY A 35 -6.98 6.15 -5.51
CA GLY A 35 -5.66 6.07 -6.15
C GLY A 35 -5.43 4.72 -6.83
N LEU A 36 -5.87 3.61 -6.21
CA LEU A 36 -5.83 2.29 -6.83
C LEU A 36 -6.75 2.20 -8.06
N GLY A 37 -7.90 2.86 -8.05
CA GLY A 37 -8.78 2.94 -9.22
C GLY A 37 -8.17 3.72 -10.40
N GLU A 38 -7.24 4.64 -10.15
CA GLU A 38 -6.49 5.33 -11.19
C GLU A 38 -5.38 4.46 -11.79
N VAL A 39 -4.75 3.61 -10.97
CA VAL A 39 -3.70 2.66 -11.40
C VAL A 39 -4.29 1.47 -12.16
N TYR A 40 -5.45 0.98 -11.74
CA TYR A 40 -6.10 -0.19 -12.31
C TYR A 40 -7.41 0.21 -13.02
N PRO A 41 -7.41 0.38 -14.37
CA PRO A 41 -8.56 0.96 -15.10
C PRO A 41 -9.89 0.23 -14.90
N GLY A 42 -9.85 -1.10 -14.68
CA GLY A 42 -11.05 -1.90 -14.38
C GLY A 42 -11.73 -1.57 -13.04
N HIS A 43 -11.04 -0.82 -12.17
CA HIS A 43 -11.53 -0.37 -10.87
C HIS A 43 -11.85 1.14 -10.84
N LYS A 44 -11.68 1.86 -11.95
CA LYS A 44 -11.93 3.31 -11.99
C LYS A 44 -13.38 3.66 -11.68
N GLU A 45 -14.33 2.91 -12.24
CA GLU A 45 -15.78 3.14 -12.04
C GLU A 45 -16.34 2.37 -10.85
N LYS A 46 -15.82 1.17 -10.59
CA LYS A 46 -16.32 0.26 -9.54
C LYS A 46 -15.66 0.49 -8.17
N GLY A 47 -14.54 1.20 -8.15
CA GLY A 47 -13.67 1.31 -6.99
C GLY A 47 -12.86 0.04 -6.74
N PHE A 48 -11.78 0.19 -5.95
CA PHE A 48 -11.09 -0.96 -5.39
C PHE A 48 -11.94 -1.54 -4.23
N PRO A 49 -12.16 -2.87 -4.15
CA PRO A 49 -13.00 -3.47 -3.13
C PRO A 49 -12.54 -3.12 -1.69
N PRO A 50 -13.41 -2.58 -0.82
CA PRO A 50 -13.02 -2.16 0.53
C PRO A 50 -12.44 -3.28 1.39
N ASP A 51 -13.03 -4.49 1.33
CA ASP A 51 -12.58 -5.64 2.13
C ASP A 51 -11.15 -6.05 1.76
N LYS A 52 -10.87 -6.13 0.45
CA LYS A 52 -9.52 -6.40 -0.06
C LYS A 52 -8.54 -5.31 0.34
N LEU A 53 -8.95 -4.05 0.30
CA LEU A 53 -8.08 -2.95 0.73
C LEU A 53 -7.73 -3.09 2.21
N GLY A 54 -8.70 -3.44 3.05
CA GLY A 54 -8.50 -3.72 4.47
C GLY A 54 -7.48 -4.85 4.70
N GLU A 55 -7.60 -5.96 3.98
CA GLU A 55 -6.66 -7.08 4.05
C GLU A 55 -5.23 -6.68 3.66
N HIS A 56 -5.08 -5.90 2.59
CA HIS A 56 -3.78 -5.38 2.17
C HIS A 56 -3.19 -4.46 3.24
N LEU A 57 -3.96 -3.49 3.76
CA LEU A 57 -3.49 -2.54 4.78
C LEU A 57 -3.08 -3.24 6.08
N ALA A 58 -3.88 -4.21 6.56
CA ALA A 58 -3.55 -5.00 7.75
C ALA A 58 -2.25 -5.81 7.56
N ASN A 59 -2.06 -6.42 6.38
CA ASN A 59 -0.83 -7.14 6.07
C ASN A 59 0.38 -6.21 5.99
N LEU A 60 0.26 -5.07 5.33
CA LEU A 60 1.32 -4.08 5.21
C LEU A 60 1.70 -3.48 6.59
N GLU A 61 0.72 -3.27 7.46
CA GLU A 61 0.94 -2.78 8.83
C GLU A 61 1.66 -3.82 9.68
N ARG A 62 1.26 -5.10 9.59
CA ARG A 62 1.95 -6.22 10.25
C ARG A 62 3.41 -6.35 9.81
N LEU A 63 3.70 -6.01 8.56
CA LEU A 63 5.05 -5.99 7.99
C LEU A 63 5.83 -4.70 8.33
N GLY A 64 5.21 -3.75 9.02
CA GLY A 64 5.80 -2.46 9.37
C GLY A 64 6.02 -1.53 8.18
N ALA A 65 5.36 -1.77 7.04
CA ALA A 65 5.51 -0.98 5.82
C ALA A 65 4.54 0.21 5.74
N VAL A 66 3.39 0.12 6.43
CA VAL A 66 2.48 1.25 6.68
C VAL A 66 2.12 1.33 8.16
N LYS A 67 1.55 2.46 8.56
CA LYS A 67 0.98 2.66 9.90
C LYS A 67 -0.29 3.49 9.83
N PHE A 68 -1.30 3.11 10.59
CA PHE A 68 -2.48 3.95 10.82
C PHE A 68 -2.24 4.92 12.00
N ASN A 69 -2.53 6.20 11.79
CA ASN A 69 -2.33 7.24 12.83
C ASN A 69 -3.62 7.64 13.58
N GLY A 70 -4.70 6.88 13.41
CA GLY A 70 -6.03 7.20 13.95
C GLY A 70 -6.98 7.83 12.92
N GLU A 71 -6.46 8.39 11.82
CA GLU A 71 -7.24 8.99 10.75
C GLU A 71 -6.81 8.52 9.36
N LYS A 72 -5.50 8.41 9.14
CA LYS A 72 -4.87 8.13 7.85
C LYS A 72 -3.78 7.06 7.95
N TRP A 73 -3.51 6.44 6.82
CA TRP A 73 -2.42 5.50 6.60
C TRP A 73 -1.24 6.22 6.00
N ALA A 74 -0.05 5.96 6.51
CA ALA A 74 1.20 6.50 5.98
C ALA A 74 2.21 5.36 5.79
N ALA A 75 2.99 5.43 4.72
CA ALA A 75 4.14 4.56 4.52
C ALA A 75 5.19 4.85 5.60
N SER A 76 5.78 3.81 6.17
CA SER A 76 6.93 3.94 7.06
C SER A 76 8.21 4.15 6.25
N ASP A 77 9.34 4.39 6.92
CA ASP A 77 10.65 4.43 6.27
C ASP A 77 10.96 3.14 5.51
N VAL A 78 10.53 1.99 6.04
CA VAL A 78 10.61 0.69 5.36
C VAL A 78 9.77 0.73 4.10
N GLY A 79 8.48 1.12 4.20
CA GLY A 79 7.59 1.23 3.04
C GLY A 79 8.16 2.11 1.93
N VAL A 80 8.62 3.31 2.27
CA VAL A 80 9.23 4.26 1.31
C VAL A 80 10.47 3.67 0.65
N LYS A 81 11.34 2.99 1.42
CA LYS A 81 12.53 2.31 0.87
C LYS A 81 12.14 1.22 -0.13
N MET A 82 11.08 0.46 0.15
CA MET A 82 10.61 -0.60 -0.75
C MET A 82 10.03 -0.03 -2.04
N VAL A 83 9.27 1.08 -1.97
CA VAL A 83 8.77 1.78 -3.17
C VAL A 83 9.92 2.24 -4.04
N LYS A 84 10.94 2.88 -3.46
CA LYS A 84 12.15 3.30 -4.19
C LYS A 84 12.86 2.13 -4.86
N LYS A 85 12.97 0.99 -4.16
CA LYS A 85 13.60 -0.23 -4.71
C LYS A 85 12.80 -0.88 -5.85
N TYR A 86 11.48 -0.69 -5.88
CA TYR A 86 10.62 -1.29 -6.90
C TYR A 86 10.48 -0.42 -8.16
N PHE A 87 10.40 0.90 -8.00
CA PHE A 87 10.15 1.84 -9.11
C PHE A 87 11.38 2.63 -9.59
N GLY A 88 12.47 2.63 -8.83
CA GLY A 88 13.75 3.26 -9.20
C GLY A 88 14.71 2.25 -9.80
#